data_AF-A0A2M8P9Y7-F1
#
_entry.id   AF-A0A2M8P9Y7-F1
#
_cell.length_a   1.000
_cell.length_b   1.000
_cell.length_c   1.000
_cell.angle_alpha   90.00
_cell.angle_beta   90.00
_cell.angle_gamma   90.00
#
_symmetry.space_group_name_H-M   'P 1'
#
loop_
_entity.id
_entity.type
_entity.pdbx_description
1 polymer ?
#
loop_
_entity_poly.entity_id
_entity_poly.type
_entity_poly.pdbx_seq_one_letter_code
_entity_poly.pdbx_strand_id
1 'polypeptide(L)'
;AAGYKVVASQPANWDRARAFEVASNILQGNPNVKAIFAANDGMGLGAIEAVEAAGLSGKVIVLSVDAIPEALEAVKAGRLAGTVAQYPDEMAILAVEAMLKVLQGRPIAPFIESPVQLITKENVETAGSRLGDPKLPKLRIGALTKNLDNEFFLTMIKGYEKAAADFGLDIVIGSTPTEGTAEQQLAILEGWLNEGGFDGFSVTPFRATSLNSALERATQLGIPIINIDELIPA
;
A
#
# COMPACT_ATOMS: atom_id res chain seq x y z
N ALA A 1 -14.47 -3.79 22.01
CA ALA A 1 -13.01 -4.02 22.06
C ALA A 1 -12.74 -5.44 22.54
N ALA A 2 -11.85 -6.18 21.87
CA ALA A 2 -11.61 -7.62 22.06
C ALA A 2 -10.85 -7.99 23.36
N GLY A 3 -11.06 -7.27 24.47
CA GLY A 3 -10.46 -7.60 25.77
C GLY A 3 -8.97 -7.23 25.96
N TYR A 4 -8.35 -6.53 25.00
CA TYR A 4 -6.95 -6.10 25.09
C TYR A 4 -6.80 -4.63 25.55
N LYS A 5 -5.68 -4.32 26.21
CA LYS A 5 -5.31 -2.96 26.63
C LYS A 5 -4.12 -2.46 25.81
N VAL A 6 -4.30 -1.34 25.10
CA VAL A 6 -3.20 -0.61 24.46
C VAL A 6 -2.41 0.13 25.54
N VAL A 7 -1.13 -0.20 25.70
CA VAL A 7 -0.25 0.39 26.73
C VAL A 7 0.60 1.54 26.19
N ALA A 8 0.86 1.56 24.89
CA ALA A 8 1.57 2.63 24.18
C ALA A 8 1.19 2.62 22.69
N SER A 9 1.26 3.78 22.05
CA SER A 9 1.13 3.96 20.60
C SER A 9 2.04 5.12 20.20
N GLN A 10 3.03 4.88 19.34
CA GLN A 10 4.03 5.87 18.98
C GLN A 10 4.43 5.72 17.50
N PRO A 11 4.67 6.83 16.78
CA PRO A 11 5.06 6.79 15.38
C PRO A 11 6.54 6.42 15.23
N ALA A 12 6.83 5.47 14.34
CA ALA A 12 8.18 5.16 13.89
C ALA A 12 8.45 5.59 12.43
N ASN A 13 7.50 6.30 11.81
CA ASN A 13 7.66 6.93 10.49
C ASN A 13 8.16 5.98 9.39
N TRP A 14 7.63 4.75 9.38
CA TRP A 14 7.98 3.71 8.39
C TRP A 14 9.47 3.29 8.41
N ASP A 15 10.23 3.73 9.42
CA ASP A 15 11.66 3.52 9.52
C ASP A 15 12.00 2.39 10.52
N ARG A 16 12.86 1.46 10.09
CA ARG A 16 13.25 0.28 10.86
C ARG A 16 14.05 0.63 12.11
N ALA A 17 15.04 1.53 11.99
CA ALA A 17 15.90 1.90 13.10
C ALA A 17 15.12 2.66 14.19
N ARG A 18 14.25 3.58 13.77
CA ARG A 18 13.32 4.27 14.66
C ARG A 18 12.33 3.31 15.30
N ALA A 19 11.85 2.30 14.57
CA ALA A 19 10.97 1.28 15.14
C ALA A 19 11.68 0.48 16.23
N PHE A 20 12.96 0.14 16.05
CA PHE A 20 13.79 -0.49 17.09
C PHE A 20 13.88 0.39 18.36
N GLU A 21 14.19 1.68 18.20
CA GLU A 21 14.28 2.61 19.31
C GLU A 21 12.94 2.74 20.07
N VAL A 22 11.84 2.93 19.33
CA VAL A 22 10.50 3.07 19.89
C VAL A 22 10.08 1.79 20.61
N ALA A 23 10.28 0.62 19.99
CA ALA A 23 9.95 -0.66 20.60
C ALA A 23 10.78 -0.90 21.88
N SER A 24 12.08 -0.60 21.86
CA SER A 24 12.95 -0.70 23.03
C SER A 24 12.44 0.13 24.21
N ASN A 25 12.03 1.38 23.96
CA ASN A 25 11.48 2.26 24.98
C ASN A 25 10.13 1.75 25.52
N ILE A 26 9.26 1.24 24.66
CA ILE A 26 7.97 0.65 25.07
C ILE A 26 8.19 -0.57 25.96
N LEU A 27 9.11 -1.47 25.58
CA LEU A 27 9.41 -2.69 26.34
C LEU A 27 9.96 -2.36 27.74
N GLN A 28 10.84 -1.36 27.85
CA GLN A 28 11.38 -0.91 29.14
C GLN A 28 10.31 -0.28 30.03
N GLY A 29 9.43 0.54 29.45
CA GLY A 29 8.36 1.22 30.19
C GLY A 29 7.16 0.33 30.54
N ASN A 30 7.01 -0.82 29.87
CA ASN A 30 5.81 -1.66 29.97
C ASN A 30 6.18 -3.16 30.11
N PRO A 31 6.60 -3.61 31.30
CA PRO A 31 7.12 -4.97 31.51
C PRO A 31 6.11 -6.10 31.24
N ASN A 32 4.82 -5.78 31.18
CA ASN A 32 3.73 -6.74 30.95
C ASN A 32 3.23 -6.78 29.50
N VAL A 33 3.85 -6.04 28.58
CA VAL A 33 3.46 -6.06 27.16
C VAL A 33 3.55 -7.49 26.62
N LYS A 34 2.57 -7.88 25.80
CA LYS A 34 2.47 -9.24 25.22
C LYS A 34 2.59 -9.25 23.71
N ALA A 35 2.25 -8.14 23.07
CA ALA A 35 2.27 -8.01 21.63
C ALA A 35 2.69 -6.60 21.22
N ILE A 36 3.38 -6.51 20.08
CA ILE A 36 3.59 -5.27 19.33
C ILE A 36 2.91 -5.45 17.98
N PHE A 37 2.13 -4.46 17.56
CA PHE A 37 1.61 -4.38 16.20
C PHE A 37 2.34 -3.24 15.48
N ALA A 38 3.02 -3.56 14.40
CA ALA A 38 3.72 -2.61 13.55
C ALA A 38 2.91 -2.31 12.29
N ALA A 39 2.90 -1.04 11.87
CA ALA A 39 2.10 -0.59 10.74
C ALA A 39 2.61 -1.10 9.38
N ASN A 40 3.88 -1.52 9.30
CA ASN A 40 4.45 -2.21 8.16
C ASN A 40 5.52 -3.22 8.61
N ASP A 41 6.00 -4.04 7.68
CA ASP A 41 6.99 -5.08 7.95
C ASP A 41 8.37 -4.52 8.30
N GLY A 42 8.79 -3.39 7.70
CA GLY A 42 10.06 -2.75 8.06
C GLY A 42 10.13 -2.34 9.53
N MET A 43 9.05 -1.73 10.04
CA MET A 43 8.88 -1.43 11.46
C MET A 43 8.74 -2.71 12.30
N GLY A 44 8.04 -3.73 11.78
CA GLY A 44 7.90 -5.04 12.42
C GLY A 44 9.26 -5.70 12.67
N LEU A 45 10.14 -5.69 11.67
CA LEU A 45 11.49 -6.23 11.76
C LEU A 45 12.35 -5.47 12.80
N GLY A 46 12.26 -4.14 12.83
CA GLY A 46 12.91 -3.34 13.89
C GLY A 46 12.36 -3.64 15.29
N ALA A 47 11.06 -3.89 15.42
CA ALA A 47 10.46 -4.30 16.68
C ALA A 47 10.89 -5.72 17.13
N ILE A 48 11.05 -6.66 16.20
CA ILE A 48 11.61 -8.00 16.50
C ILE A 48 13.03 -7.87 17.05
N GLU A 49 13.88 -7.06 16.41
CA GLU A 49 15.25 -6.82 16.86
C GLU A 49 15.26 -6.28 18.30
N ALA A 50 14.35 -5.37 18.65
CA ALA A 50 14.23 -4.83 20.01
C ALA A 50 13.76 -5.90 21.02
N VAL A 51 12.80 -6.74 20.65
CA VAL A 51 12.32 -7.86 21.47
C VAL A 51 13.45 -8.86 21.76
N GLU A 52 14.26 -9.17 20.74
CA GLU A 52 15.41 -10.07 20.85
C GLU A 52 16.51 -9.46 21.72
N ALA A 53 16.85 -8.19 21.50
CA ALA A 53 17.83 -7.46 22.31
C ALA A 53 17.43 -7.39 23.80
N ALA A 54 16.13 -7.35 24.10
CA ALA A 54 15.60 -7.37 25.45
C ALA A 54 15.51 -8.78 26.08
N GLY A 55 15.86 -9.84 25.36
CA GLY A 55 15.72 -11.23 25.83
C GLY A 55 14.25 -11.66 26.02
N LEU A 56 13.35 -11.08 25.22
CA LEU A 56 11.90 -11.28 25.31
C LEU A 56 11.36 -12.14 24.16
N SER A 57 12.22 -12.77 23.36
CA SER A 57 11.85 -13.72 22.31
C SER A 57 10.92 -14.81 22.87
N GLY A 58 9.80 -15.05 22.18
CA GLY A 58 8.76 -16.00 22.61
C GLY A 58 7.87 -15.52 23.76
N LYS A 59 8.17 -14.37 24.39
CA LYS A 59 7.33 -13.75 25.44
C LYS A 59 6.51 -12.59 24.91
N VAL A 60 7.07 -11.84 23.96
CA VAL A 60 6.40 -10.75 23.24
C VAL A 60 6.31 -11.15 21.78
N ILE A 61 5.09 -11.23 21.25
CA ILE A 61 4.87 -11.49 19.83
C ILE A 61 4.88 -10.18 19.05
N VAL A 62 5.32 -10.22 17.79
CA VAL A 62 5.23 -9.09 16.87
C VAL A 62 4.34 -9.49 15.70
N LEU A 63 3.41 -8.61 15.35
CA LEU A 63 2.58 -8.67 14.15
C LEU A 63 2.87 -7.43 13.30
N SER A 64 2.86 -7.59 11.98
CA SER A 64 3.07 -6.49 11.04
C SER A 64 2.14 -6.60 9.83
N VAL A 65 2.37 -5.77 8.82
CA VAL A 65 1.57 -5.65 7.61
C VAL A 65 2.54 -5.53 6.43
N ASP A 66 2.16 -6.09 5.28
CA ASP A 66 2.74 -5.97 3.92
C ASP A 66 3.15 -7.30 3.31
N ALA A 67 3.56 -8.28 4.12
CA ALA A 67 4.09 -9.57 3.68
C ALA A 67 5.30 -9.48 2.74
N ILE A 68 6.24 -8.56 3.02
CA ILE A 68 7.51 -8.47 2.26
C ILE A 68 8.35 -9.75 2.45
N PRO A 69 9.24 -10.10 1.51
CA PRO A 69 10.03 -11.34 1.57
C PRO A 69 10.78 -11.54 2.89
N GLU A 70 11.41 -10.50 3.42
CA GLU A 70 12.14 -10.58 4.70
C GLU A 70 11.20 -10.90 5.88
N ALA A 71 9.99 -10.34 5.90
CA ALA A 71 9.00 -10.63 6.92
C ALA A 71 8.44 -12.05 6.78
N LEU A 72 8.23 -12.54 5.56
CA LEU A 72 7.83 -13.94 5.32
C LEU A 72 8.88 -14.92 5.84
N GLU A 73 10.17 -14.64 5.62
CA GLU A 73 11.26 -15.44 6.20
C GLU A 73 11.28 -15.34 7.74
N ALA A 74 11.01 -14.16 8.31
CA ALA A 74 10.86 -14.00 9.76
C ALA A 74 9.66 -14.78 10.33
N VAL A 75 8.54 -14.88 9.60
CA VAL A 75 7.40 -15.73 9.96
C VAL A 75 7.78 -17.21 9.90
N LYS A 76 8.45 -17.65 8.83
CA LYS A 76 8.92 -19.04 8.69
C LYS A 76 9.87 -19.42 9.83
N ALA A 77 10.77 -18.51 10.20
CA ALA A 77 11.70 -18.67 11.32
C ALA A 77 11.03 -18.57 12.70
N GLY A 78 9.77 -18.14 12.79
CA GLY A 78 9.03 -17.96 14.05
C GLY A 78 9.47 -16.72 14.86
N ARG A 79 10.21 -15.80 14.24
CA ARG A 79 10.61 -14.51 14.84
C ARG A 79 9.46 -13.50 14.79
N LEU A 80 8.69 -13.51 13.70
CA LEU A 80 7.46 -12.75 13.52
C LEU A 80 6.26 -13.69 13.69
N ALA A 81 5.25 -13.29 14.46
CA ALA A 81 4.08 -14.14 14.70
C ALA A 81 3.16 -14.22 13.47
N GLY A 82 3.14 -13.15 12.66
CA GLY A 82 2.43 -13.10 11.40
C GLY A 82 2.53 -11.70 10.79
N THR A 83 2.24 -11.63 9.50
CA THR A 83 2.12 -10.37 8.77
C THR A 83 0.81 -10.39 7.99
N VAL A 84 0.14 -9.26 7.89
CA VAL A 84 -1.07 -9.14 7.07
C VAL A 84 -0.63 -8.81 5.65
N ALA A 85 -0.76 -9.78 4.74
CA ALA A 85 -0.53 -9.56 3.32
C ALA A 85 -1.56 -8.59 2.77
N GLN A 86 -1.05 -7.64 2.00
CA GLN A 86 -1.81 -6.81 1.11
C GLN A 86 -1.55 -7.29 -0.32
N TYR A 87 -2.49 -7.04 -1.23
CA TYR A 87 -2.36 -7.42 -2.63
C TYR A 87 -2.32 -6.16 -3.51
N PRO A 88 -1.18 -5.43 -3.53
CA PRO A 88 -1.07 -4.16 -4.26
C PRO A 88 -1.27 -4.31 -5.78
N ASP A 89 -0.94 -5.48 -6.34
CA ASP A 89 -1.27 -5.84 -7.71
C ASP A 89 -2.79 -5.93 -7.93
N GLU A 90 -3.50 -6.60 -7.02
CA GLU A 90 -4.97 -6.66 -7.06
C GLU A 90 -5.61 -5.30 -6.80
N MET A 91 -5.03 -4.46 -5.94
CA MET A 91 -5.48 -3.06 -5.77
C MET A 91 -5.41 -2.30 -7.08
N ALA A 92 -4.31 -2.44 -7.83
CA ALA A 92 -4.17 -1.82 -9.15
C ALA A 92 -5.20 -2.37 -10.16
N ILE A 93 -5.42 -3.69 -10.19
CA ILE A 93 -6.43 -4.31 -11.05
C ILE A 93 -7.84 -3.82 -10.72
N LEU A 94 -8.23 -3.82 -9.44
CA LEU A 94 -9.51 -3.31 -8.96
C LEU A 94 -9.71 -1.83 -9.29
N ALA A 95 -8.65 -1.02 -9.20
CA ALA A 95 -8.69 0.39 -9.56
C ALA A 95 -8.92 0.58 -11.07
N VAL A 96 -8.25 -0.23 -11.91
CA VAL A 96 -8.52 -0.24 -13.35
C VAL A 96 -9.96 -0.66 -13.61
N GLU A 97 -10.46 -1.75 -13.01
CA GLU A 97 -11.86 -2.18 -13.17
C GLU A 97 -12.87 -1.10 -12.74
N ALA A 98 -12.60 -0.40 -11.63
CA ALA A 98 -13.42 0.70 -11.16
C ALA A 98 -13.41 1.86 -12.16
N MET A 99 -12.24 2.23 -12.68
CA MET A 99 -12.09 3.24 -13.72
C MET A 99 -12.90 2.88 -14.96
N LEU A 100 -12.82 1.64 -15.43
CA LEU A 100 -13.57 1.16 -16.58
C LEU A 100 -15.09 1.25 -16.35
N LYS A 101 -15.57 0.91 -15.15
CA LYS A 101 -17.00 1.07 -14.79
C LYS A 101 -17.42 2.54 -14.83
N VAL A 102 -16.62 3.45 -14.26
CA VAL A 102 -16.90 4.90 -14.27
C VAL A 102 -16.99 5.42 -15.70
N LEU A 103 -16.02 5.07 -16.56
CA LEU A 103 -16.00 5.47 -17.96
C LEU A 103 -17.17 4.92 -18.78
N GLN A 104 -17.76 3.80 -18.36
CA GLN A 104 -18.98 3.23 -18.94
C GLN A 104 -20.26 3.85 -18.37
N GLY A 105 -20.17 4.83 -17.46
CA GLY A 105 -21.33 5.38 -16.75
C GLY A 105 -21.99 4.40 -15.79
N ARG A 106 -21.29 3.34 -15.38
CA ARG A 106 -21.78 2.35 -14.41
C ARG A 106 -21.47 2.82 -12.98
N PRO A 107 -22.36 2.54 -12.01
CA PRO A 107 -22.11 2.90 -10.63
C PRO A 107 -20.93 2.11 -10.05
N ILE A 108 -20.16 2.77 -9.18
CA ILE A 108 -19.13 2.17 -8.33
C ILE A 108 -19.40 2.51 -6.86
N ALA A 109 -18.92 1.67 -5.94
CA ALA A 109 -18.93 2.00 -4.53
C ALA A 109 -17.92 3.14 -4.25
N PRO A 110 -18.19 4.06 -3.32
CA PRO A 110 -17.26 5.13 -2.96
C PRO A 110 -15.98 4.60 -2.28
N PHE A 111 -16.06 3.40 -1.70
CA PHE A 111 -14.93 2.67 -1.14
C PHE A 111 -14.98 1.23 -1.64
N ILE A 112 -13.86 0.74 -2.18
CA ILE A 112 -13.69 -0.64 -2.63
C ILE A 112 -12.62 -1.26 -1.73
N GLU A 113 -13.02 -2.19 -0.89
CA GLU A 113 -12.07 -2.92 -0.03
C GLU A 113 -11.27 -3.91 -0.89
N SER A 114 -9.95 -3.75 -0.92
CA SER A 114 -9.06 -4.76 -1.48
C SER A 114 -8.96 -5.96 -0.55
N PRO A 115 -8.72 -7.17 -1.08
CA PRO A 115 -8.47 -8.33 -0.23
C PRO A 115 -7.27 -8.07 0.69
N VAL A 116 -7.32 -8.63 1.90
CA VAL A 116 -6.19 -8.75 2.83
C VAL A 116 -6.17 -10.16 3.38
N GLN A 117 -4.99 -10.71 3.64
CA GLN A 117 -4.87 -12.05 4.20
C GLN A 117 -3.87 -12.07 5.34
N LEU A 118 -4.26 -12.59 6.50
CA LEU A 118 -3.30 -12.87 7.56
C LEU A 118 -2.39 -14.01 7.13
N ILE A 119 -1.11 -13.72 6.94
CA ILE A 119 -0.08 -14.72 6.67
C ILE A 119 0.55 -15.15 7.99
N THR A 120 0.45 -16.45 8.24
CA THR A 120 1.11 -17.15 9.34
C THR A 120 1.97 -18.26 8.77
N LYS A 121 2.65 -19.01 9.65
CA LYS A 121 3.40 -20.20 9.24
C LYS A 121 2.54 -21.23 8.49
N GLU A 122 1.22 -21.22 8.68
CA GLU A 122 0.29 -22.21 8.15
C GLU A 122 -0.08 -21.99 6.67
N ASN A 123 0.01 -20.76 6.15
CA ASN A 123 -0.50 -20.40 4.82
C ASN A 123 0.48 -19.56 3.96
N VAL A 124 1.75 -19.50 4.37
CA VAL A 124 2.82 -18.72 3.72
C VAL A 124 3.03 -19.05 2.22
N GLU A 125 2.49 -20.17 1.74
CA GLU A 125 2.65 -20.67 0.36
C GLU A 125 1.47 -20.35 -0.59
N THR A 126 0.40 -19.65 -0.16
CA THR A 126 -0.89 -19.61 -0.90
C THR A 126 -1.42 -18.25 -1.37
N ALA A 127 -0.58 -17.21 -1.45
CA ALA A 127 -1.01 -15.90 -1.95
C ALA A 127 -1.24 -15.91 -3.48
N GLY A 128 -2.48 -15.72 -3.96
CA GLY A 128 -2.78 -15.67 -5.41
C GLY A 128 -4.23 -15.36 -5.77
N SER A 129 -4.39 -14.60 -6.86
CA SER A 129 -5.53 -13.79 -7.33
C SER A 129 -6.61 -14.48 -8.19
N ARG A 130 -7.70 -13.73 -8.51
CA ARG A 130 -8.49 -13.79 -9.78
C ARG A 130 -9.70 -12.84 -9.83
N LEU A 131 -9.85 -12.10 -10.95
CA LEU A 131 -10.90 -12.24 -11.99
C LEU A 131 -10.69 -11.19 -13.11
N GLY A 132 -11.31 -11.39 -14.27
CA GLY A 132 -11.26 -10.47 -15.41
C GLY A 132 -12.55 -10.52 -16.23
N ASP A 133 -12.78 -9.49 -17.06
CA ASP A 133 -13.87 -9.39 -18.04
C ASP A 133 -13.53 -8.35 -19.15
N PRO A 134 -14.37 -8.07 -20.17
CA PRO A 134 -13.96 -8.00 -21.59
C PRO A 134 -13.20 -6.73 -22.02
N LYS A 135 -12.50 -6.87 -23.16
CA LYS A 135 -11.73 -5.81 -23.85
C LYS A 135 -12.59 -4.61 -24.26
N LEU A 136 -12.07 -3.42 -23.97
CA LEU A 136 -12.68 -2.12 -24.26
C LEU A 136 -11.97 -1.41 -25.43
N PRO A 137 -12.53 -0.30 -25.96
CA PRO A 137 -11.77 0.59 -26.83
C PRO A 137 -10.42 0.97 -26.17
N LYS A 138 -9.42 1.37 -26.98
CA LYS A 138 -8.13 1.84 -26.47
C LYS A 138 -8.34 3.09 -25.60
N LEU A 139 -8.47 2.88 -24.30
CA LEU A 139 -8.49 3.93 -23.29
C LEU A 139 -7.06 4.17 -22.83
N ARG A 140 -6.75 5.43 -22.51
CA ARG A 140 -5.46 5.86 -21.97
C ARG A 140 -5.60 6.26 -20.51
N ILE A 141 -5.02 5.49 -19.61
CA ILE A 141 -5.10 5.69 -18.15
C ILE A 141 -3.73 6.09 -17.62
N GLY A 142 -3.65 7.17 -16.85
CA GLY A 142 -2.43 7.53 -16.11
C GLY A 142 -2.44 6.87 -14.73
N ALA A 143 -1.48 5.99 -14.46
CA ALA A 143 -1.32 5.31 -13.18
C ALA A 143 -0.11 5.89 -12.42
N LEU A 144 -0.37 6.76 -11.45
CA LEU A 144 0.65 7.44 -10.65
C LEU A 144 0.84 6.75 -9.30
N THR A 145 1.94 6.02 -9.15
CA THR A 145 2.32 5.34 -7.90
C THR A 145 3.23 6.22 -7.03
N LYS A 146 3.47 5.80 -5.78
CA LYS A 146 4.33 6.52 -4.83
C LYS A 146 5.79 6.53 -5.29
N ASN A 147 6.51 5.41 -5.10
CA ASN A 147 7.96 5.35 -5.25
C ASN A 147 8.46 4.01 -5.79
N LEU A 148 9.73 3.95 -6.17
CA LEU A 148 10.38 2.76 -6.75
C LEU A 148 11.29 2.01 -5.76
N ASP A 149 11.61 2.58 -4.61
CA ASP A 149 12.43 1.96 -3.55
C ASP A 149 11.61 1.14 -2.54
N ASN A 150 10.29 1.02 -2.75
CA ASN A 150 9.39 0.20 -1.93
C ASN A 150 8.72 -0.89 -2.77
N GLU A 151 8.90 -2.15 -2.36
CA GLU A 151 8.43 -3.35 -3.06
C GLU A 151 6.91 -3.43 -3.21
N PHE A 152 6.16 -2.81 -2.29
CA PHE A 152 4.70 -2.71 -2.37
C PHE A 152 4.27 -2.00 -3.66
N PHE A 153 4.86 -0.84 -3.97
CA PHE A 153 4.50 -0.07 -5.17
C PHE A 153 5.10 -0.66 -6.45
N LEU A 154 6.23 -1.35 -6.37
CA LEU A 154 6.73 -2.15 -7.51
C LEU A 154 5.76 -3.29 -7.86
N THR A 155 5.10 -3.88 -6.87
CA THR A 155 4.08 -4.91 -7.10
C THR A 155 2.78 -4.32 -7.63
N MET A 156 2.40 -3.12 -7.17
CA MET A 156 1.29 -2.34 -7.76
C MET A 156 1.51 -2.03 -9.24
N ILE A 157 2.72 -1.63 -9.64
CA ILE A 157 3.11 -1.39 -11.04
C ILE A 157 2.88 -2.65 -11.89
N LYS A 158 3.31 -3.83 -11.41
CA LYS A 158 3.04 -5.11 -12.10
C LYS A 158 1.54 -5.38 -12.25
N GLY A 159 0.73 -5.01 -11.27
CA GLY A 159 -0.73 -5.09 -11.35
C GLY A 159 -1.30 -4.22 -12.47
N TYR A 160 -0.83 -2.98 -12.61
CA TYR A 160 -1.20 -2.12 -13.74
C TYR A 160 -0.75 -2.69 -15.08
N GLU A 161 0.48 -3.18 -15.20
CA GLU A 161 0.99 -3.81 -16.44
C GLU A 161 0.15 -5.02 -16.84
N LYS A 162 -0.20 -5.86 -15.85
CA LYS A 162 -1.10 -6.99 -16.05
C LYS A 162 -2.49 -6.56 -16.51
N ALA A 163 -3.08 -5.57 -15.84
CA ALA A 163 -4.38 -5.03 -16.24
C ALA A 163 -4.35 -4.42 -17.66
N ALA A 164 -3.28 -3.70 -18.01
CA ALA A 164 -3.08 -3.17 -19.36
C ALA A 164 -3.10 -4.29 -20.41
N ALA A 165 -2.39 -5.39 -20.15
CA ALA A 165 -2.37 -6.55 -21.03
C ALA A 165 -3.73 -7.28 -21.10
N ASP A 166 -4.36 -7.52 -19.97
CA ASP A 166 -5.62 -8.28 -19.87
C ASP A 166 -6.79 -7.54 -20.53
N PHE A 167 -6.90 -6.22 -20.30
CA PHE A 167 -7.99 -5.39 -20.81
C PHE A 167 -7.67 -4.70 -22.16
N GLY A 168 -6.40 -4.72 -22.60
CA GLY A 168 -5.97 -4.09 -23.85
C GLY A 168 -5.91 -2.56 -23.79
N LEU A 169 -5.47 -2.01 -22.65
CA LEU A 169 -5.45 -0.57 -22.35
C LEU A 169 -4.06 0.03 -22.57
N ASP A 170 -4.00 1.34 -22.82
CA ASP A 170 -2.78 2.12 -22.75
C ASP A 170 -2.64 2.68 -21.31
N ILE A 171 -1.88 2.01 -20.46
CA ILE A 171 -1.61 2.49 -19.09
C ILE A 171 -0.23 3.14 -19.05
N VAL A 172 -0.21 4.45 -18.82
CA VAL A 172 1.02 5.22 -18.64
C VAL A 172 1.36 5.23 -17.16
N ILE A 173 2.46 4.58 -16.80
CA ILE A 173 2.90 4.47 -15.40
C ILE A 173 3.83 5.62 -15.06
N GLY A 174 3.53 6.31 -13.96
CA GLY A 174 4.34 7.37 -13.37
C GLY A 174 4.70 7.01 -11.93
N SER A 175 5.95 7.24 -11.54
CA SER A 175 6.44 7.02 -10.18
C SER A 175 7.65 7.91 -9.92
N THR A 176 8.10 7.99 -8.67
CA THR A 176 9.31 8.72 -8.29
C THR A 176 10.34 7.80 -7.62
N PRO A 177 11.59 8.23 -7.43
CA PRO A 177 12.60 7.37 -6.80
C PRO A 177 12.31 7.03 -5.34
N THR A 178 11.82 8.00 -4.54
CA THR A 178 11.65 7.89 -3.08
C THR A 178 10.50 8.76 -2.58
N GLU A 179 10.00 8.53 -1.35
CA GLU A 179 8.94 9.37 -0.74
C GLU A 179 9.34 10.83 -0.47
N GLY A 180 10.63 11.16 -0.54
CA GLY A 180 11.14 12.52 -0.37
C GLY A 180 10.95 13.43 -1.59
N THR A 181 10.21 12.99 -2.61
CA THR A 181 10.09 13.66 -3.91
C THR A 181 8.64 14.00 -4.28
N ALA A 182 7.87 14.49 -3.30
CA ALA A 182 6.46 14.79 -3.48
C ALA A 182 6.18 15.82 -4.59
N GLU A 183 7.05 16.81 -4.74
CA GLU A 183 6.96 17.82 -5.81
C GLU A 183 7.14 17.19 -7.20
N GLN A 184 7.99 16.16 -7.31
CA GLN A 184 8.15 15.41 -8.56
C GLN A 184 6.89 14.60 -8.87
N GLN A 185 6.25 14.00 -7.86
CA GLN A 185 5.00 13.25 -8.04
C GLN A 185 3.89 14.17 -8.57
N LEU A 186 3.75 15.38 -8.02
CA LEU A 186 2.82 16.39 -8.50
C LEU A 186 3.13 16.81 -9.94
N ALA A 187 4.40 17.08 -10.25
CA ALA A 187 4.83 17.53 -11.59
C ALA A 187 4.53 16.49 -12.69
N ILE A 188 4.60 15.18 -12.37
CA ILE A 188 4.21 14.12 -13.32
C ILE A 188 2.73 14.25 -13.68
N LEU A 189 1.84 14.38 -12.69
CA LEU A 189 0.41 14.48 -12.92
C LEU A 189 0.04 15.78 -13.67
N GLU A 190 0.67 16.90 -13.31
CA GLU A 190 0.50 18.17 -14.04
C GLU A 190 1.00 18.06 -15.48
N GLY A 191 2.10 17.35 -15.71
CA GLY A 191 2.63 17.03 -17.04
C GLY A 191 1.62 16.28 -17.89
N TRP A 192 1.01 15.21 -17.36
CA TRP A 192 -0.04 14.45 -18.05
C TRP A 192 -1.29 15.28 -18.33
N LEU A 193 -1.70 16.13 -17.38
CA LEU A 193 -2.82 17.06 -17.59
C LEU A 193 -2.55 18.10 -18.67
N ASN A 194 -1.28 18.52 -18.83
CA ASN A 194 -0.86 19.43 -19.89
C ASN A 194 -0.75 18.74 -21.25
N GLU A 195 -0.27 17.50 -21.27
CA GLU A 195 -0.21 16.66 -22.47
C GLU A 195 -1.62 16.35 -23.01
N GLY A 196 -2.56 16.06 -22.11
CA GLY A 196 -3.93 15.68 -22.44
C GLY A 196 -4.05 14.26 -23.02
N GLY A 197 -5.27 13.90 -23.43
CA GLY A 197 -5.55 12.59 -24.02
C GLY A 197 -5.63 11.43 -23.03
N PHE A 198 -5.74 11.71 -21.73
CA PHE A 198 -6.01 10.72 -20.70
C PHE A 198 -7.51 10.64 -20.43
N ASP A 199 -8.04 9.43 -20.39
CA ASP A 199 -9.44 9.14 -20.07
C ASP A 199 -9.67 9.05 -18.56
N GLY A 200 -8.62 8.80 -17.77
CA GLY A 200 -8.73 8.69 -16.31
C GLY A 200 -7.38 8.62 -15.61
N PHE A 201 -7.38 8.95 -14.32
CA PHE A 201 -6.19 8.83 -13.47
C PHE A 201 -6.42 7.89 -12.29
N SER A 202 -5.46 7.00 -12.06
CA SER A 202 -5.35 6.23 -10.83
C SER A 202 -4.17 6.78 -10.04
N VAL A 203 -4.39 7.20 -8.78
CA VAL A 203 -3.39 7.94 -8.00
C VAL A 203 -3.18 7.38 -6.60
N THR A 204 -1.91 7.25 -6.25
CA THR A 204 -1.43 6.84 -4.92
C THR A 204 -0.55 7.97 -4.35
N PRO A 205 -1.15 9.01 -3.74
CA PRO A 205 -0.40 10.19 -3.32
C PRO A 205 0.49 9.88 -2.11
N PHE A 206 1.66 10.54 -1.97
CA PHE A 206 2.47 10.40 -0.75
C PHE A 206 1.75 10.85 0.52
N ARG A 207 0.87 11.85 0.40
CA ARG A 207 0.07 12.39 1.49
C ARG A 207 -1.30 12.76 0.97
N ALA A 208 -2.31 12.70 1.81
CA ALA A 208 -3.68 13.12 1.50
C ALA A 208 -3.81 14.45 0.74
N THR A 209 -2.86 15.39 0.88
CA THR A 209 -2.91 16.72 0.25
C THR A 209 -1.90 16.94 -0.88
N SER A 210 -1.01 15.99 -1.17
CA SER A 210 0.16 16.25 -2.03
C SER A 210 -0.18 16.44 -3.50
N LEU A 211 -1.37 16.01 -3.95
CA LEU A 211 -1.80 16.09 -5.34
C LEU A 211 -2.98 17.05 -5.58
N ASN A 212 -3.46 17.76 -4.55
CA ASN A 212 -4.75 18.47 -4.59
C ASN A 212 -4.91 19.42 -5.78
N SER A 213 -3.88 20.21 -6.13
CA SER A 213 -3.96 21.16 -7.26
C SER A 213 -4.21 20.45 -8.59
N ALA A 214 -3.51 19.35 -8.84
CA ALA A 214 -3.66 18.58 -10.06
C ALA A 214 -4.98 17.80 -10.09
N LEU A 215 -5.41 17.25 -8.95
CA LEU A 215 -6.69 16.52 -8.84
C LEU A 215 -7.91 17.44 -9.00
N GLU A 216 -7.85 18.65 -8.47
CA GLU A 216 -8.87 19.67 -8.69
C GLU A 216 -8.98 20.00 -10.19
N ARG A 217 -7.83 20.19 -10.86
CA ARG A 217 -7.81 20.45 -12.30
C ARG A 217 -8.34 19.27 -13.11
N ALA A 218 -7.97 18.04 -12.79
CA ALA A 218 -8.50 16.84 -13.45
C ALA A 218 -10.03 16.77 -13.30
N THR A 219 -10.55 17.08 -12.11
CA THR A 219 -12.00 17.14 -11.83
C THR A 219 -12.69 18.21 -12.66
N GLN A 220 -12.11 19.42 -12.77
CA GLN A 220 -12.64 20.50 -13.62
C GLN A 220 -12.68 20.13 -15.10
N LEU A 221 -11.76 19.28 -15.56
CA LEU A 221 -11.73 18.73 -16.91
C LEU A 221 -12.69 17.55 -17.11
N GLY A 222 -13.37 17.09 -16.05
CA GLY A 222 -14.26 15.94 -16.09
C GLY A 222 -13.54 14.60 -16.21
N ILE A 223 -12.24 14.55 -15.91
CA ILE A 223 -11.45 13.33 -15.97
C ILE A 223 -11.64 12.56 -14.65
N PRO A 224 -12.17 11.33 -14.67
CA PRO A 224 -12.36 10.53 -13.47
C PRO A 224 -11.03 10.19 -12.78
N ILE A 225 -11.09 10.14 -11.45
CA ILE A 225 -9.95 9.83 -10.57
C ILE A 225 -10.34 8.63 -9.69
N ILE A 226 -9.44 7.66 -9.58
CA ILE A 226 -9.49 6.60 -8.56
C ILE A 226 -8.31 6.81 -7.61
N ASN A 227 -8.59 6.98 -6.33
CA ASN A 227 -7.57 7.07 -5.28
C ASN A 227 -7.32 5.69 -4.65
N ILE A 228 -6.05 5.35 -4.45
CA ILE A 228 -5.60 4.10 -3.84
C ILE A 228 -4.66 4.40 -2.66
N ASP A 229 -4.69 3.54 -1.65
CA ASP A 229 -3.75 3.47 -0.51
C ASP A 229 -3.86 4.65 0.46
N GLU A 230 -3.33 5.82 0.10
CA GLU A 230 -3.40 7.02 0.93
C GLU A 230 -4.70 7.76 0.64
N LEU A 231 -5.63 7.72 1.60
CA LEU A 231 -6.95 8.33 1.48
C LEU A 231 -6.86 9.85 1.31
N ILE A 232 -7.39 10.35 0.21
CA ILE A 232 -7.67 11.76 -0.02
C ILE A 232 -9.08 12.04 0.51
N PRO A 233 -9.26 12.84 1.57
CA PRO A 233 -10.58 13.19 2.08
C PRO A 233 -11.39 13.95 1.02
N ALA A 234 -12.67 13.61 0.92
CA ALA A 234 -13.64 14.33 0.10
C ALA A 234 -13.91 15.75 0.63
#